data_AF-A0A1J6Y142-F1
#
_entry.id   AF-A0A1J6Y142-F1
#
_cell.length_a   1.000
_cell.length_b   1.000
_cell.length_c   1.000
_cell.angle_alpha   90.00
_cell.angle_beta   90.00
_cell.angle_gamma   90.00
#
_symmetry.space_group_name_H-M   'P 1'
#
loop_
_entity.id
_entity.type
_entity.pdbx_description
1 polymer ?
#
loop_
_entity_poly.entity_id
_entity_poly.type
_entity_poly.pdbx_seq_one_letter_code
_entity_poly.pdbx_strand_id
1 'polypeptide(L)'
;MTRPLTNWHSAHAEQLTRGERAADRLRNGMGSWFFIGGFVVFMIVWAAVNVTAVTWDPYPYILLNLFLSMLAGLQGAILLIAAKRQDAIAAALAEHDYETNLAAKREIEELMEINRMQLDLLRELRRDVPSIAAPGEGAGR
;
A
#
# COMPACT_ATOMS: atom_id res chain seq x y z
N MET A 1 21.40 8.21 -20.59
CA MET A 1 21.27 7.96 -19.14
C MET A 1 19.93 7.28 -18.88
N THR A 2 19.87 5.96 -19.02
CA THR A 2 18.69 5.17 -18.67
C THR A 2 18.73 4.91 -17.17
N ARG A 3 17.91 5.63 -16.40
CA ARG A 3 17.70 5.30 -14.98
C ARG A 3 17.25 3.83 -14.92
N PRO A 4 17.96 2.93 -14.21
CA PRO A 4 17.43 1.59 -14.00
C PRO A 4 16.09 1.74 -13.29
N LEU A 5 15.06 1.07 -13.80
CA LEU A 5 13.75 0.92 -13.15
C LEU A 5 13.90 -0.03 -11.95
N THR A 6 14.79 0.30 -11.02
CA THR A 6 14.86 -0.36 -9.73
C THR A 6 13.65 0.15 -8.96
N ASN A 7 12.51 -0.50 -9.18
CA ASN A 7 11.32 -0.34 -8.38
C ASN A 7 11.73 -0.49 -6.91
N TRP A 8 11.34 0.45 -6.04
CA TRP A 8 11.58 0.39 -4.59
C TRP A 8 11.16 -0.95 -3.97
N HIS A 9 10.28 -1.70 -4.66
CA HIS A 9 9.89 -3.07 -4.36
C HIS A 9 11.06 -4.07 -4.33
N SER A 10 12.10 -3.92 -5.17
CA SER A 10 13.23 -4.86 -5.20
C SER A 10 14.24 -4.62 -4.07
N ALA A 11 14.45 -3.36 -3.67
CA ALA A 11 15.35 -3.01 -2.56
C ALA A 11 14.81 -3.50 -1.20
N HIS A 12 13.49 -3.52 -1.01
CA HIS A 12 12.84 -4.11 0.18
C HIS A 12 12.81 -5.65 0.17
N ALA A 13 13.10 -6.31 -0.96
CA ALA A 13 13.18 -7.76 -1.04
C ALA A 13 14.53 -8.30 -0.52
N GLU A 14 15.55 -7.43 -0.46
CA GLU A 14 16.94 -7.80 -0.17
C GLU A 14 17.29 -7.74 1.33
N GLN A 15 16.46 -7.10 2.16
CA GLN A 15 16.60 -7.12 3.62
C GLN A 15 15.69 -8.15 4.32
N LEU A 16 15.11 -9.12 3.60
CA LEU A 16 14.32 -10.15 4.27
C LEU A 16 15.25 -11.07 5.07
N THR A 17 15.11 -11.02 6.39
CA THR A 17 15.61 -12.10 7.23
C THR A 17 14.93 -13.41 6.82
N ARG A 18 15.63 -14.54 6.97
CA ARG A 18 15.10 -15.86 6.57
C ARG A 18 13.74 -16.17 7.20
N GLY A 19 13.46 -15.61 8.39
CA GLY A 19 12.19 -15.73 9.09
C GLY A 19 11.02 -15.01 8.41
N GLU A 20 11.23 -13.78 7.93
CA GLU A 20 10.18 -13.01 7.24
C GLU A 20 9.80 -13.63 5.90
N ARG A 21 10.79 -14.19 5.18
CA ARG A 21 10.55 -14.88 3.90
C ARG A 21 9.85 -16.23 4.09
N ALA A 22 9.97 -16.84 5.27
CA ALA A 22 9.22 -18.04 5.64
C ALA A 22 7.79 -17.69 6.10
N ALA A 23 7.62 -16.62 6.87
CA ALA A 23 6.32 -16.11 7.31
C ALA A 23 5.44 -15.70 6.12
N ASP A 24 5.97 -14.97 5.13
CA ASP A 24 5.21 -14.58 3.93
C ASP A 24 4.80 -15.79 3.08
N ARG A 25 5.64 -16.82 2.98
CA ARG A 25 5.31 -18.08 2.30
C ARG A 25 4.25 -18.88 3.05
N LEU A 26 4.37 -18.97 4.37
CA LEU A 26 3.37 -19.63 5.23
C LEU A 26 2.03 -18.91 5.18
N ARG A 27 2.01 -17.58 5.26
CA ARG A 27 0.80 -16.75 5.13
C ARG A 27 0.11 -17.00 3.79
N ASN A 28 0.85 -16.92 2.69
CA ASN A 28 0.27 -17.10 1.36
C ASN A 28 -0.20 -18.55 1.11
N GLY A 29 0.46 -19.55 1.71
CA GLY A 29 0.06 -20.96 1.62
C GLY A 29 -1.16 -21.31 2.49
N MET A 30 -1.22 -20.77 3.70
CA MET A 30 -2.27 -21.05 4.68
C MET A 30 -3.58 -20.30 4.42
N GLY A 31 -3.51 -19.17 3.70
CA GLY A 31 -4.70 -18.40 3.27
C GLY A 31 -5.41 -18.94 2.02
N SER A 32 -4.91 -20.02 1.41
CA SER A 32 -5.53 -20.59 0.21
C SER A 32 -6.79 -21.39 0.57
N TRP A 33 -7.89 -21.15 -0.17
CA TRP A 33 -9.15 -21.87 -0.03
C TRP A 33 -9.00 -23.40 -0.17
N PHE A 34 -8.02 -23.86 -0.95
CA PHE A 34 -7.71 -25.29 -1.09
C PHE A 34 -7.08 -25.90 0.18
N PHE A 35 -6.27 -25.13 0.92
CA PHE A 35 -5.65 -25.58 2.17
C PHE A 35 -6.70 -25.76 3.27
N ILE A 36 -7.64 -24.82 3.37
CA ILE A 36 -8.76 -24.87 4.31
C ILE A 36 -9.62 -26.11 4.02
N GLY A 37 -9.95 -26.36 2.76
CA GLY A 37 -10.70 -27.56 2.35
C GLY A 37 -9.99 -28.87 2.70
N GLY A 38 -8.69 -28.98 2.39
CA GLY A 38 -7.88 -30.15 2.74
C GLY A 38 -7.77 -30.37 4.25
N PHE A 39 -7.66 -29.29 5.03
CA PHE A 39 -7.60 -29.34 6.48
C PHE A 39 -8.91 -29.85 7.10
N VAL A 40 -10.06 -29.37 6.61
CA VAL A 40 -11.38 -29.84 7.06
C VAL A 40 -11.58 -31.31 6.70
N VAL A 41 -11.20 -31.74 5.50
CA VAL A 41 -11.27 -33.16 5.09
C VAL A 41 -10.36 -34.02 5.97
N PHE A 42 -9.13 -33.58 6.23
CA PHE A 42 -8.20 -34.27 7.13
C PHE A 42 -8.78 -34.39 8.54
N MET A 43 -9.40 -33.34 9.07
CA MET A 43 -10.06 -33.38 10.39
C MET A 43 -11.19 -34.41 10.44
N ILE A 44 -12.03 -34.49 9.40
CA ILE A 44 -13.13 -35.46 9.31
C ILE A 44 -12.59 -36.90 9.22
N VAL A 45 -11.57 -37.12 8.37
CA VAL A 45 -10.93 -38.44 8.23
C VAL A 45 -10.25 -38.86 9.53
N TRP A 46 -9.55 -37.95 10.19
CA TRP A 46 -8.88 -38.23 11.47
C TRP A 46 -9.89 -38.56 12.57
N ALA A 47 -10.99 -37.81 12.67
CA ALA A 47 -12.08 -38.11 13.59
C ALA A 47 -12.70 -39.49 13.31
N ALA A 48 -12.93 -39.84 12.04
CA ALA A 48 -13.48 -41.15 11.65
C ALA A 48 -12.54 -42.32 11.97
N VAL A 49 -11.22 -42.13 11.80
CA VAL A 49 -10.20 -43.13 12.18
C VAL A 49 -10.16 -43.30 13.69
N ASN A 50 -10.20 -42.22 14.46
CA ASN A 50 -10.13 -42.27 15.93
C ASN A 50 -11.38 -42.92 16.56
N VAL A 51 -12.55 -42.79 15.93
CA VAL A 51 -13.79 -43.45 16.35
C VAL A 51 -13.77 -44.96 16.09
N THR A 52 -13.03 -45.43 15.09
CA THR A 52 -13.06 -46.83 14.63
C THR A 52 -11.84 -47.66 15.09
N ALA A 53 -10.68 -47.03 15.30
CA ALA A 53 -9.45 -47.68 15.74
C ALA A 53 -9.17 -47.35 17.22
N VAL A 54 -9.59 -48.25 18.12
CA VAL A 54 -9.14 -48.39 19.52
C VAL A 54 -8.75 -47.07 20.21
N THR A 55 -9.73 -46.38 20.78
CA THR A 55 -9.71 -45.35 21.84
C THR A 55 -8.36 -44.71 22.23
N TRP A 56 -7.53 -44.29 21.25
CA TRP A 56 -6.24 -43.65 21.53
C TRP A 56 -6.41 -42.22 22.00
N ASP A 57 -7.57 -41.58 21.74
CA ASP A 57 -7.89 -40.24 22.23
C ASP A 57 -9.42 -40.07 22.49
N PRO A 58 -9.96 -40.62 23.60
CA PRO A 58 -11.37 -40.46 23.96
C PRO A 58 -11.75 -39.00 24.28
N TYR A 59 -13.06 -38.77 24.39
CA TYR A 59 -13.70 -37.44 24.42
C TYR A 59 -13.00 -36.37 25.29
N PRO A 60 -12.80 -35.13 24.79
CA PRO A 60 -12.98 -34.64 23.42
C PRO A 60 -11.60 -34.29 22.80
N TYR A 61 -10.87 -35.30 22.33
CA TYR A 61 -9.63 -35.16 21.54
C TYR A 61 -8.64 -34.13 22.10
N ILE A 62 -8.08 -34.40 23.29
CA ILE A 62 -7.18 -33.45 23.97
C ILE A 62 -5.93 -33.14 23.14
N LEU A 63 -5.35 -34.14 22.46
CA LEU A 63 -4.14 -33.93 21.66
C LEU A 63 -4.44 -33.13 20.38
N LEU A 64 -5.57 -33.40 19.75
CA LEU A 64 -6.01 -32.68 18.56
C LEU A 64 -6.30 -31.21 18.91
N ASN A 65 -7.07 -30.95 19.97
CA ASN A 65 -7.33 -29.60 20.44
C ASN A 65 -6.04 -28.86 20.82
N LEU A 66 -5.12 -29.51 21.52
CA LEU A 66 -3.83 -28.91 21.88
C LEU A 66 -3.02 -28.52 20.64
N PHE A 67 -2.95 -29.40 19.64
CA PHE A 67 -2.25 -29.13 18.39
C PHE A 67 -2.92 -27.99 17.61
N LEU A 68 -4.26 -27.98 17.53
CA LEU A 68 -5.02 -26.90 16.91
C LEU A 68 -4.81 -25.55 17.60
N SER A 69 -4.81 -25.51 18.94
CA SER A 69 -4.56 -24.28 19.70
C SER A 69 -3.14 -23.76 19.49
N MET A 70 -2.14 -24.64 19.46
CA MET A 70 -0.77 -24.24 19.10
C MET A 70 -0.68 -23.72 17.68
N LEU A 71 -1.36 -24.37 16.72
CA LEU A 71 -1.40 -23.95 15.32
C LEU A 71 -2.04 -22.57 15.19
N ALA A 72 -3.14 -22.32 15.90
CA ALA A 72 -3.83 -21.03 15.94
C ALA A 72 -2.99 -19.92 16.60
N GLY A 73 -2.26 -20.24 17.67
CA GLY A 73 -1.33 -19.30 18.30
C GLY A 73 -0.18 -18.92 17.37
N LEU A 74 0.42 -19.91 16.68
CA LEU A 74 1.45 -19.68 15.68
C LEU A 74 0.92 -18.86 14.49
N GLN A 75 -0.31 -19.14 14.05
CA GLN A 75 -1.00 -18.36 13.03
C GLN A 75 -1.14 -16.90 13.43
N GLY A 76 -1.64 -16.63 14.65
CA GLY A 76 -1.78 -15.27 15.17
C GLY A 76 -0.45 -14.53 15.26
N ALA A 77 0.61 -15.19 15.69
CA ALA A 77 1.95 -14.61 15.77
C ALA A 77 2.51 -14.26 14.37
N ILE A 78 2.39 -15.18 13.40
CA ILE A 78 2.80 -14.94 12.01
C ILE A 78 2.00 -13.77 11.42
N LEU A 79 0.69 -13.72 11.67
CA LEU A 79 -0.16 -12.62 11.22
C LEU A 79 0.30 -11.27 11.81
N LEU A 80 0.62 -11.23 13.11
CA LEU A 80 1.09 -10.01 13.78
C LEU A 80 2.45 -9.55 13.25
N ILE A 81 3.37 -10.48 12.98
CA ILE A 81 4.67 -10.18 12.36
C ILE A 81 4.47 -9.61 10.95
N ALA A 82 3.60 -10.24 10.16
CA ALA A 82 3.28 -9.79 8.81
C ALA A 82 2.62 -8.40 8.83
N ALA A 83 1.70 -8.15 9.77
CA ALA A 83 1.04 -6.85 9.95
C ALA A 83 2.04 -5.75 10.33
N LYS A 84 2.89 -5.98 11.35
CA LYS A 84 3.93 -5.02 11.75
C LYS A 84 4.82 -4.60 10.59
N ARG A 85 5.14 -5.53 9.68
CA ARG A 85 5.92 -5.24 8.47
C ARG A 85 5.13 -4.41 7.47
N GLN A 86 3.86 -4.73 7.21
CA GLN A 86 3.03 -3.92 6.32
C GLN A 86 2.85 -2.50 6.84
N ASP A 87 2.68 -2.32 8.15
CA ASP A 87 2.56 -1.01 8.78
C ASP A 87 3.83 -0.16 8.61
N ALA A 88 5.02 -0.78 8.76
CA ALA A 88 6.29 -0.09 8.54
C ALA A 88 6.45 0.38 7.08
N ILE A 89 6.07 -0.47 6.11
CA ILE A 89 6.09 -0.11 4.69
C ILE A 89 5.08 1.02 4.40
N ALA A 90 3.88 0.92 4.95
CA ALA A 90 2.84 1.93 4.79
C ALA A 90 3.27 3.29 5.36
N ALA A 91 3.94 3.30 6.52
CA ALA A 91 4.48 4.51 7.12
C ALA A 91 5.56 5.17 6.24
N ALA A 92 6.51 4.39 5.72
CA ALA A 92 7.54 4.90 4.83
C ALA A 92 6.96 5.45 3.51
N LEU A 93 5.95 4.78 2.96
CA LEU A 93 5.25 5.25 1.76
C LEU A 93 4.49 6.56 2.03
N ALA A 94 3.83 6.67 3.18
CA ALA A 94 3.11 7.88 3.58
C ALA A 94 4.05 9.08 3.74
N GLU A 95 5.26 8.88 4.25
CA GLU A 95 6.28 9.93 4.36
C GLU A 95 6.74 10.41 2.98
N HIS A 96 7.03 9.48 2.06
CA HIS A 96 7.39 9.83 0.69
C HIS A 96 6.26 10.55 -0.08
N ASP A 97 5.02 10.08 0.07
CA ASP A 97 3.84 10.72 -0.52
C ASP A 97 3.61 12.11 0.07
N TYR A 98 3.90 12.31 1.35
CA TYR A 98 3.84 13.61 1.99
C TYR A 98 4.85 14.60 1.40
N GLU A 99 6.11 14.19 1.25
CA GLU A 99 7.14 15.03 0.63
C GLU A 99 6.82 15.37 -0.83
N THR A 100 6.36 14.38 -1.59
CA THR A 100 5.96 14.57 -3.00
C THR A 100 4.78 15.54 -3.09
N ASN A 101 3.79 15.41 -2.21
CA ASN A 101 2.65 16.34 -2.15
C ASN A 101 3.07 17.76 -1.76
N LEU A 102 4.05 17.93 -0.86
CA LEU A 102 4.58 19.25 -0.54
C LEU A 102 5.31 19.88 -1.72
N ALA A 103 6.11 19.10 -2.46
CA ALA A 103 6.78 19.57 -3.67
C ALA A 103 5.76 19.98 -4.74
N ALA A 104 4.74 19.16 -4.98
CA ALA A 104 3.66 19.46 -5.91
C ALA A 104 2.88 20.73 -5.50
N LYS A 105 2.62 20.93 -4.20
CA LYS A 105 2.00 22.16 -3.70
C LYS A 105 2.83 23.40 -4.01
N ARG A 106 4.15 23.34 -3.83
CA ARG A 106 5.05 24.47 -4.16
C ARG A 106 5.04 24.77 -5.66
N GLU A 107 5.12 23.74 -6.49
CA GLU A 107 5.06 23.91 -7.95
C GLU A 107 3.72 24.54 -8.39
N ILE A 108 2.60 24.12 -7.79
CA ILE A 108 1.29 24.73 -8.05
C ILE A 108 1.26 26.20 -7.60
N GLU A 109 1.86 26.53 -6.46
CA GLU A 109 1.94 27.90 -5.96
C GLU A 109 2.75 28.80 -6.90
N GLU A 110 3.91 28.34 -7.36
CA GLU A 110 4.73 29.03 -8.37
C GLU A 110 3.96 29.24 -9.68
N LEU A 111 3.24 28.22 -10.16
CA LEU A 111 2.40 28.33 -11.35
C LEU A 111 1.25 29.34 -11.17
N MET A 112 0.64 29.39 -9.98
CA MET A 112 -0.40 30.38 -9.67
C MET A 112 0.16 31.80 -9.63
N GLU A 113 1.37 32.00 -9.11
CA GLU A 113 2.04 33.31 -9.14
C GLU A 113 2.32 33.78 -10.57
N ILE A 114 2.86 32.89 -11.41
CA ILE A 114 3.09 33.18 -12.83
C ILE A 114 1.77 33.54 -13.53
N ASN A 115 0.70 32.79 -13.26
CA ASN A 115 -0.62 33.07 -13.85
C ASN A 115 -1.17 34.43 -13.42
N ARG A 116 -1.03 34.79 -12.13
CA ARG A 116 -1.42 36.12 -11.62
C ARG A 116 -0.62 37.24 -12.30
N MET A 117 0.70 37.08 -12.41
CA MET A 117 1.57 38.04 -13.09
C MET A 117 1.18 38.22 -14.56
N GLN A 118 0.88 37.14 -15.28
CA GLN A 118 0.39 37.20 -16.66
C GLN A 118 -0.94 37.95 -16.76
N LEU A 119 -1.88 37.72 -15.84
CA LEU A 119 -3.16 38.44 -15.82
C LEU A 119 -2.98 39.95 -15.58
N ASP A 120 -2.03 40.33 -14.72
CA ASP A 120 -1.75 41.74 -14.45
C ASP A 120 -1.10 42.44 -15.65
N LEU A 121 -0.14 41.80 -16.31
CA LEU A 121 0.44 42.29 -17.57
C LEU A 121 -0.64 42.45 -18.66
N LEU A 122 -1.54 41.48 -18.80
CA LEU A 122 -2.66 41.57 -19.75
C LEU A 122 -3.62 42.73 -19.42
N ARG A 123 -3.86 43.00 -18.12
CA ARG A 123 -4.69 44.14 -17.69
C ARG A 123 -4.03 45.47 -18.02
N GLU A 124 -2.72 45.57 -17.83
CA GLU A 124 -1.93 46.76 -18.14
C GLU A 124 -1.91 47.03 -19.66
N LEU A 125 -1.60 46.02 -20.47
CA LEU A 125 -1.68 46.12 -21.94
C LEU A 125 -3.07 46.58 -22.41
N ARG A 126 -4.14 45.96 -21.88
CA ARG A 126 -5.53 46.36 -22.20
C ARG A 126 -5.83 47.80 -21.80
N ARG A 127 -5.26 48.29 -20.70
CA ARG A 127 -5.45 49.66 -20.21
C ARG A 127 -4.78 50.69 -21.12
N ASP A 128 -3.67 50.34 -21.75
CA ASP A 128 -2.91 51.23 -22.63
C ASP A 128 -3.44 51.24 -24.08
N VAL A 129 -4.09 50.17 -24.54
CA VAL A 129 -4.70 50.09 -25.88
C VAL A 129 -5.65 51.26 -26.21
N PRO A 130 -6.56 51.72 -25.32
CA PRO A 130 -7.37 52.91 -25.55
C PRO A 130 -6.56 54.20 -25.77
N SER A 131 -5.39 54.33 -25.14
CA SER A 131 -4.52 55.52 -25.26
C SER A 131 -3.81 55.60 -26.62
N ILE A 132 -3.55 54.45 -27.26
CA ILE A 132 -2.90 54.35 -28.58
C ILE A 132 -3.91 54.48 -29.72
N ALA A 133 -5.19 54.16 -29.48
CA ALA A 133 -6.26 54.31 -30.48
C ALA A 133 -6.77 55.76 -30.62
N ALA A 134 -6.40 56.68 -29.73
CA ALA A 134 -6.85 58.07 -29.73
C ALA A 134 -5.82 59.15 -30.19
N PRO A 135 -5.03 58.96 -31.27
CA PRO A 135 -4.43 60.09 -31.97
C PRO A 135 -5.15 60.32 -33.31
N GLY A 136 -6.19 61.17 -33.35
CA GLY A 136 -6.74 61.57 -34.65
C GLY A 136 -8.09 62.29 -34.78
N GLU A 137 -8.96 62.38 -33.76
CA GLU A 137 -10.18 63.21 -33.88
C GLU A 137 -9.97 64.61 -33.31
N GLY A 138 -9.18 65.42 -34.01
CA GLY A 138 -8.88 66.79 -33.56
C GLY A 138 -7.98 67.58 -34.50
N ALA A 139 -8.17 67.48 -35.82
CA ALA A 139 -7.54 68.40 -36.77
C ALA A 139 -8.39 68.53 -38.04
N GLY A 140 -9.47 69.31 -37.97
CA GLY A 140 -10.27 69.60 -39.15
C GLY A 140 -11.57 70.37 -38.92
N ARG A 141 -11.43 71.70 -38.90
CA ARG A 141 -12.46 72.75 -39.10
C ARG A 141 -13.27 73.20 -37.89
#